data_AF-A0A2V9NW04-F1
#
_entry.id   AF-A0A2V9NW04-F1
#
_cell.length_a   1.000
_cell.length_b   1.000
_cell.length_c   1.000
_cell.angle_alpha   90.00
_cell.angle_beta   90.00
_cell.angle_gamma   90.00
#
_symmetry.space_group_name_H-M   'P 1'
#
loop_
_entity.id
_entity.type
_entity.pdbx_description
1 polymer ?
#
loop_
_entity_poly.entity_id
_entity_poly.type
_entity_poly.pdbx_seq_one_letter_code
_entity_poly.pdbx_strand_id
1 'polypeptide(L)'
;MSRIVAALITMLLAPALFAQSGSGVQTASVTLSSAQLLSLHSSPVQLIPPPGAGNIIKPVSITLQYKAGSAPYNASDGNFAIGTPSLPGATHGPGGGFIDQTSDQVAYVGAFGGASGSRGNFENQPIIVQQNGSTDWTAGDGSVVVNISYTIVALQ
;
A
#
# COMPACT_ATOMS: atom_id res chain seq x y z
N MET A 1 11.47 36.21 -31.29
CA MET A 1 12.69 35.54 -30.79
C MET A 1 12.98 36.18 -29.43
N SER A 2 12.87 35.56 -28.25
CA SER A 2 13.02 34.16 -27.84
C SER A 2 12.04 33.88 -26.68
N ARG A 3 11.19 32.85 -26.83
CA ARG A 3 10.33 32.28 -25.77
C ARG A 3 10.89 30.92 -25.41
N ILE A 4 11.96 30.84 -24.61
CA ILE A 4 12.45 29.62 -23.95
C ILE A 4 13.26 30.11 -22.76
N VAL A 5 12.68 30.15 -21.55
CA VAL A 5 13.28 29.79 -20.24
C VAL A 5 12.12 29.77 -19.23
N ALA A 6 11.31 28.72 -19.23
CA ALA A 6 10.27 28.52 -18.20
C ALA A 6 10.01 27.03 -17.95
N ALA A 7 11.06 26.22 -17.97
CA ALA A 7 10.95 24.79 -17.73
C ALA A 7 12.25 24.23 -17.17
N LEU A 8 12.55 24.47 -15.88
CA LEU A 8 13.40 23.56 -15.08
C LEU A 8 13.52 23.92 -13.58
N ILE A 9 12.45 24.26 -12.87
CA ILE A 9 12.51 24.37 -11.39
C ILE A 9 11.24 23.80 -10.75
N THR A 10 10.96 22.51 -10.99
CA THR A 10 9.93 21.76 -10.22
C THR A 10 10.26 20.29 -9.98
N MET A 11 11.49 19.83 -10.24
CA MET A 11 11.84 18.41 -10.10
C MET A 11 13.04 18.21 -9.17
N LEU A 12 12.86 18.40 -7.86
CA LEU A 12 13.84 17.99 -6.84
C LEU A 12 13.24 17.90 -5.43
N LEU A 13 12.20 17.08 -5.28
CA LEU A 13 11.99 16.30 -4.06
C LEU A 13 11.71 14.85 -4.47
N ALA A 14 12.71 14.22 -5.09
CA ALA A 14 12.84 12.78 -4.92
C ALA A 14 13.42 12.60 -3.51
N PRO A 15 12.70 12.03 -2.53
CA PRO A 15 13.36 11.61 -1.30
C PRO A 15 14.50 10.67 -1.70
N ALA A 16 15.70 10.96 -1.23
CA ALA A 16 16.87 10.14 -1.48
C ALA A 16 16.53 8.69 -1.15
N LEU A 17 16.55 7.84 -2.18
CA LEU A 17 16.37 6.40 -2.05
C LEU A 17 17.65 5.85 -1.43
N PHE A 18 17.72 5.83 -0.11
CA PHE A 18 18.72 5.03 0.56
C PHE A 18 18.43 3.57 0.22
N ALA A 19 19.35 2.92 -0.50
CA ALA A 19 19.36 1.47 -0.64
C ALA A 19 19.54 0.88 0.76
N GLN A 20 18.44 0.58 1.44
CA GLN A 20 18.44 0.06 2.80
C GLN A 20 18.71 -1.45 2.73
N SER A 21 19.94 -1.84 2.43
CA SER A 21 20.44 -3.20 2.69
C SER A 21 20.67 -3.39 4.19
N GLY A 22 19.59 -3.27 4.97
CA GLY A 22 19.59 -3.52 6.41
C GLY A 22 19.05 -4.90 6.72
N SER A 23 19.86 -5.75 7.35
CA SER A 23 19.50 -7.08 7.86
C SER A 23 18.48 -7.06 9.03
N GLY A 24 17.78 -5.94 9.23
CA GLY A 24 16.83 -5.72 10.32
C GLY A 24 15.40 -5.56 9.82
N VAL A 25 14.43 -5.78 10.71
CA VAL A 25 13.02 -5.45 10.45
C VAL A 25 12.89 -3.94 10.34
N GLN A 26 12.31 -3.49 9.24
CA GLN A 26 11.96 -2.11 8.93
C GLN A 26 10.46 -1.92 9.10
N THR A 27 10.03 -0.67 9.33
CA THR A 27 8.62 -0.32 9.45
C THR A 27 8.27 0.83 8.53
N ALA A 28 7.15 0.71 7.81
CA ALA A 28 6.53 1.79 7.05
C ALA A 28 5.12 2.05 7.58
N SER A 29 4.72 3.32 7.62
CA SER A 29 3.38 3.76 8.01
C SER A 29 2.83 4.74 6.98
N VAL A 30 1.67 4.43 6.41
CA VAL A 30 0.99 5.26 5.42
C VAL A 30 -0.44 5.51 5.87
N THR A 31 -0.86 6.78 5.86
CA THR A 31 -2.26 7.15 6.10
C THR A 31 -2.99 7.27 4.77
N LEU A 32 -4.05 6.50 4.61
CA LEU A 32 -5.00 6.57 3.51
C LEU A 32 -6.13 7.54 3.91
N SER A 33 -6.22 8.65 3.19
CA SER A 33 -7.34 9.60 3.31
C SER A 33 -8.64 8.99 2.78
N SER A 34 -9.78 9.59 3.12
CA SER A 34 -11.07 9.14 2.58
C SER A 34 -11.10 9.14 1.06
N ALA A 35 -10.54 10.18 0.42
CA ALA A 35 -10.47 10.25 -1.04
C ALA A 35 -9.67 9.09 -1.65
N GLN A 36 -8.57 8.69 -1.01
CA GLN A 36 -7.79 7.54 -1.46
C GLN A 36 -8.52 6.22 -1.22
N LEU A 37 -9.27 6.08 -0.12
CA LEU A 37 -10.10 4.90 0.15
C LEU A 37 -11.22 4.76 -0.89
N LEU A 38 -11.83 5.87 -1.28
CA LEU A 38 -12.87 5.96 -2.32
C LEU A 38 -12.35 5.72 -3.73
N SER A 39 -11.04 5.76 -3.97
CA SER A 39 -10.43 5.46 -5.27
C SER A 39 -9.44 4.30 -5.21
N LEU A 40 -9.50 3.47 -4.17
CA LEU A 40 -8.45 2.49 -3.89
C LEU A 40 -8.44 1.29 -4.85
N HIS A 41 -9.57 1.03 -5.52
CA HIS A 41 -9.64 0.02 -6.58
C HIS A 41 -8.95 0.54 -7.84
N SER A 42 -9.34 1.75 -8.28
CA SER A 42 -8.85 2.34 -9.53
C SER A 42 -7.45 2.96 -9.41
N SER A 43 -7.05 3.35 -8.21
CA SER A 43 -5.79 4.04 -7.90
C SER A 43 -5.09 3.42 -6.68
N PRO A 44 -4.37 2.29 -6.85
CA PRO A 44 -3.60 1.69 -5.77
C PRO A 44 -2.58 2.65 -5.15
N VAL A 45 -2.36 2.52 -3.84
CA VAL A 45 -1.43 3.36 -3.09
C VAL A 45 -0.15 2.60 -2.78
N GLN A 46 1.00 3.21 -3.08
CA GLN A 46 2.30 2.66 -2.70
C GLN A 46 2.53 2.78 -1.19
N LEU A 47 2.88 1.66 -0.56
CA LEU A 47 3.23 1.59 0.86
C LEU A 47 4.73 1.56 1.09
N ILE A 48 5.46 0.81 0.26
CA ILE A 48 6.92 0.69 0.33
C ILE A 48 7.48 0.85 -1.08
N PRO A 49 8.45 1.75 -1.32
CA PRO A 49 9.09 1.90 -2.62
C PRO A 49 9.90 0.65 -3.00
N PRO A 50 10.26 0.47 -4.29
CA PRO A 50 11.11 -0.63 -4.73
C PRO A 50 12.46 -0.70 -3.98
N PRO A 51 12.94 -1.91 -3.61
CA PRO A 51 14.17 -2.07 -2.84
C PRO A 51 15.46 -1.94 -3.67
N GLY A 52 15.37 -1.82 -4.99
CA GLY A 52 16.50 -1.89 -5.92
C GLY A 52 16.68 -3.30 -6.52
N ALA A 53 17.43 -3.37 -7.63
CA ALA A 53 17.74 -4.62 -8.31
C ALA A 53 18.44 -5.64 -7.39
N GLY A 54 18.20 -6.94 -7.62
CA GLY A 54 18.75 -8.02 -6.79
C GLY A 54 18.05 -8.23 -5.46
N ASN A 55 17.00 -7.47 -5.13
CA ASN A 55 16.34 -7.52 -3.83
C ASN A 55 14.82 -7.66 -3.94
N ILE A 56 14.23 -8.24 -2.90
CA ILE A 56 12.78 -8.29 -2.68
C ILE A 56 12.40 -7.69 -1.34
N ILE A 57 11.17 -7.18 -1.25
CA ILE A 57 10.54 -6.84 0.03
C ILE A 57 9.81 -8.08 0.53
N LYS A 58 10.12 -8.50 1.77
CA LYS A 58 9.42 -9.57 2.47
C LYS A 58 8.63 -8.96 3.64
N PRO A 59 7.30 -8.80 3.50
CA PRO A 59 6.46 -8.38 4.61
C PRO A 59 6.45 -9.42 5.74
N VAL A 60 6.49 -8.94 6.98
CA VAL A 60 6.50 -9.74 8.21
C VAL A 60 5.15 -9.66 8.91
N SER A 61 4.58 -8.46 9.02
CA SER A 61 3.27 -8.24 9.61
C SER A 61 2.67 -6.94 9.12
N ILE A 62 1.34 -6.88 9.08
CA ILE A 62 0.59 -5.71 8.67
C ILE A 62 -0.49 -5.41 9.71
N THR A 63 -0.68 -4.14 10.03
CA THR A 63 -1.76 -3.68 10.91
C THR A 63 -2.48 -2.52 10.26
N LEU A 64 -3.81 -2.63 10.14
CA LEU A 64 -4.67 -1.56 9.65
C LEU A 64 -5.42 -0.98 10.85
N GLN A 65 -5.43 0.34 10.95
CA GLN A 65 -6.16 1.07 11.98
C GLN A 65 -7.12 2.02 11.28
N TYR A 66 -8.42 1.76 11.41
CA TYR A 66 -9.47 2.60 10.87
C TYR A 66 -9.89 3.62 11.91
N LYS A 67 -9.83 4.89 11.55
CA LYS A 67 -10.44 6.00 12.28
C LYS A 67 -11.79 6.30 11.65
N ALA A 68 -12.87 6.02 12.37
CA ALA A 68 -14.21 6.25 11.86
C ALA A 68 -14.49 7.75 11.73
N GLY A 69 -15.14 8.11 10.62
CA GLY A 69 -15.69 9.44 10.42
C GLY A 69 -17.16 9.51 10.83
N SER A 70 -17.90 10.47 10.27
CA SER A 70 -19.33 10.64 10.54
C SER A 70 -20.22 9.72 9.69
N ALA A 71 -19.73 9.26 8.54
CA ALA A 71 -20.42 8.35 7.64
C ALA A 71 -19.56 7.08 7.43
N PRO A 72 -20.14 5.87 7.58
CA PRO A 72 -19.42 4.64 7.24
C PRO A 72 -19.26 4.49 5.72
N TYR A 73 -18.24 3.74 5.30
CA TYR A 73 -18.08 3.36 3.90
C TYR A 73 -19.11 2.31 3.51
N ASN A 74 -19.57 2.35 2.26
CA ASN A 74 -20.26 1.22 1.64
C ASN A 74 -19.21 0.28 1.02
N ALA A 75 -18.77 -0.69 1.82
CA ALA A 75 -17.69 -1.62 1.51
C ALA A 75 -18.19 -3.06 1.21
N SER A 76 -19.32 -3.18 0.49
CA SER A 76 -19.93 -4.48 0.17
C SER A 76 -19.19 -5.29 -0.90
N ASP A 77 -18.35 -4.65 -1.72
CA ASP A 77 -17.55 -5.30 -2.75
C ASP A 77 -16.06 -5.12 -2.43
N GLY A 78 -15.33 -6.23 -2.33
CA GLY A 78 -13.88 -6.25 -2.14
C GLY A 78 -13.38 -5.96 -0.73
N ASN A 79 -12.09 -6.23 -0.57
CA ASN A 79 -11.29 -6.16 0.63
C ASN A 79 -10.01 -5.38 0.34
N PHE A 80 -9.32 -4.91 1.38
CA PHE A 80 -7.92 -4.49 1.20
C PHE A 80 -7.10 -5.68 0.70
N ALA A 81 -6.26 -5.43 -0.29
CA ALA A 81 -5.33 -6.38 -0.85
C ALA A 81 -3.96 -5.72 -0.89
N ILE A 82 -2.96 -6.40 -0.31
CA ILE A 82 -1.61 -5.87 -0.14
C ILE A 82 -0.65 -6.84 -0.82
N GLY A 83 0.21 -6.30 -1.66
CA GLY A 83 0.96 -7.11 -2.62
C GLY A 83 1.96 -6.28 -3.44
N THR A 84 2.63 -6.94 -4.37
CA THR A 84 3.31 -6.24 -5.47
C THR A 84 2.28 -5.88 -6.55
N PRO A 85 2.55 -4.93 -7.46
CA PRO A 85 1.61 -4.60 -8.54
C PRO A 85 1.20 -5.80 -9.40
N SER A 86 2.09 -6.78 -9.58
CA SER A 86 1.82 -8.01 -10.34
C SER A 86 1.10 -9.09 -9.53
N LEU A 87 1.10 -8.98 -8.19
CA LEU A 87 0.45 -9.91 -7.26
C LEU A 87 -0.20 -9.14 -6.11
N PRO A 88 -1.16 -8.24 -6.39
CA PRO A 88 -1.61 -7.26 -5.40
C PRO A 88 -2.47 -7.85 -4.27
N GLY A 89 -2.84 -9.13 -4.37
CA GLY A 89 -3.55 -9.91 -3.35
C GLY A 89 -2.70 -10.97 -2.65
N ALA A 90 -1.37 -10.81 -2.61
CA ALA A 90 -0.50 -11.74 -1.87
C ALA A 90 -0.90 -11.89 -0.39
N THR A 91 -1.52 -10.86 0.19
CA THR A 91 -2.35 -10.95 1.39
C THR A 91 -3.65 -10.15 1.25
N HIS A 92 -4.73 -10.64 1.84
CA HIS A 92 -6.00 -9.93 1.97
C HIS A 92 -6.21 -9.44 3.41
N GLY A 93 -6.61 -8.18 3.55
CA GLY A 93 -7.10 -7.57 4.78
C GLY A 93 -8.64 -7.54 4.84
N PRO A 94 -9.24 -6.91 5.85
CA PRO A 94 -10.69 -6.88 6.01
C PRO A 94 -11.34 -5.76 5.18
N GLY A 95 -12.39 -6.07 4.40
CA GLY A 95 -13.25 -5.08 3.78
C GLY A 95 -14.45 -4.75 4.67
N GLY A 96 -15.59 -5.40 4.37
CA GLY A 96 -16.79 -5.36 5.21
C GLY A 96 -16.53 -5.85 6.64
N GLY A 97 -17.22 -5.25 7.60
CA GLY A 97 -16.97 -5.40 9.04
C GLY A 97 -15.82 -4.54 9.58
N PHE A 98 -15.10 -3.78 8.76
CA PHE A 98 -13.96 -2.94 9.17
C PHE A 98 -14.17 -1.45 8.89
N ILE A 99 -14.27 -1.04 7.62
CA ILE A 99 -14.46 0.39 7.26
C ILE A 99 -15.93 0.79 7.12
N ASP A 100 -16.85 -0.18 7.11
CA ASP A 100 -18.31 0.04 7.13
C ASP A 100 -18.85 0.22 8.56
N GLN A 101 -17.96 0.45 9.53
CA GLN A 101 -18.30 0.64 10.93
C GLN A 101 -18.38 2.11 11.30
N THR A 102 -19.19 2.44 12.30
CA THR A 102 -19.34 3.80 12.85
C THR A 102 -18.37 4.09 14.01
N SER A 103 -17.43 3.19 14.27
CA SER A 103 -16.44 3.30 15.34
C SER A 103 -15.06 2.84 14.86
N ASP A 104 -14.00 3.34 15.51
CA ASP A 104 -12.63 2.99 15.18
C ASP A 104 -12.42 1.48 15.22
N GLN A 105 -11.72 0.92 14.22
CA GLN A 105 -11.44 -0.51 14.12
C GLN A 105 -9.93 -0.75 14.02
N VAL A 106 -9.48 -1.93 14.46
CA VAL A 106 -8.11 -2.39 14.27
C VAL A 106 -8.12 -3.79 13.70
N ALA A 107 -7.28 -4.04 12.70
CA ALA A 107 -7.12 -5.32 12.08
C ALA A 107 -5.66 -5.74 11.97
N TYR A 108 -5.39 -7.00 12.30
CA TYR A 108 -4.10 -7.64 12.11
C TYR A 108 -4.16 -8.52 10.88
N VAL A 109 -3.21 -8.33 9.99
CA VAL A 109 -3.12 -9.05 8.73
C VAL A 109 -1.77 -9.76 8.69
N GLY A 110 -1.81 -11.07 8.42
CA GLY A 110 -0.61 -11.92 8.40
C GLY A 110 0.36 -11.54 7.27
N ALA A 111 1.57 -12.09 7.34
CA ALA A 111 2.55 -11.99 6.23
C ALA A 111 1.97 -12.55 4.91
N PHE A 112 2.64 -12.28 3.78
CA PHE A 112 2.30 -12.86 2.47
C PHE A 112 2.16 -14.37 2.59
N GLY A 113 0.94 -14.86 2.38
CA GLY A 113 0.55 -16.24 2.65
C GLY A 113 1.08 -17.20 1.60
N GLY A 114 2.40 -17.44 1.59
CA GLY A 114 3.03 -18.37 0.64
C GLY A 114 3.00 -17.89 -0.81
N ALA A 115 2.93 -16.59 -1.06
CA ALA A 115 2.95 -16.02 -2.41
C ALA A 115 4.19 -16.54 -3.19
N SER A 116 3.95 -17.23 -4.29
CA SER A 116 4.97 -17.77 -5.18
C SER A 116 4.70 -17.33 -6.62
N GLY A 117 5.74 -17.12 -7.40
CA GLY A 117 5.63 -16.65 -8.77
C GLY A 117 6.99 -16.49 -9.43
N SER A 118 7.00 -15.93 -10.64
CA SER A 118 8.25 -15.62 -11.33
C SER A 118 9.04 -14.56 -10.56
N ARG A 119 10.37 -14.57 -10.71
CA ARG A 119 11.28 -13.60 -10.09
C ARG A 119 10.85 -12.14 -10.36
N GLY A 120 10.42 -11.84 -11.58
CA GLY A 120 9.97 -10.51 -11.99
C GLY A 120 8.75 -9.98 -11.23
N ASN A 121 7.94 -10.86 -10.61
CA ASN A 121 6.80 -10.45 -9.80
C ASN A 121 7.20 -9.89 -8.43
N PHE A 122 8.46 -10.07 -8.00
CA PHE A 122 8.94 -9.69 -6.67
C PHE A 122 10.19 -8.81 -6.72
N GLU A 123 11.14 -9.11 -7.61
CA GLU A 123 12.40 -8.38 -7.69
C GLU A 123 12.17 -6.91 -8.04
N ASN A 124 12.73 -6.02 -7.23
CA ASN A 124 12.62 -4.57 -7.41
C ASN A 124 11.16 -4.08 -7.59
N GLN A 125 10.19 -4.78 -6.98
CA GLN A 125 8.80 -4.34 -6.96
C GLN A 125 8.50 -3.54 -5.69
N PRO A 126 7.63 -2.52 -5.77
CA PRO A 126 7.11 -1.87 -4.57
C PRO A 126 6.09 -2.80 -3.89
N ILE A 127 5.74 -2.45 -2.64
CA ILE A 127 4.51 -2.95 -2.01
C ILE A 127 3.44 -1.89 -2.14
N ILE A 128 2.26 -2.29 -2.62
CA ILE A 128 1.08 -1.46 -2.76
C ILE A 128 -0.06 -2.00 -1.91
N VAL A 129 -1.02 -1.14 -1.62
CA VAL A 129 -2.36 -1.50 -1.17
C VAL A 129 -3.38 -1.08 -2.22
N GLN A 130 -4.33 -1.97 -2.47
CA GLN A 130 -5.49 -1.70 -3.30
C GLN A 130 -6.74 -2.31 -2.66
N GLN A 131 -7.89 -2.10 -3.28
CA GLN A 131 -9.08 -2.91 -3.05
C GLN A 131 -9.21 -3.95 -4.17
N ASN A 132 -9.62 -5.19 -3.86
CA ASN A 132 -9.67 -6.31 -4.83
C ASN A 132 -11.08 -6.65 -5.35
N GLY A 133 -12.06 -5.78 -5.15
CA GLY A 133 -13.38 -5.93 -5.74
C GLY A 133 -13.39 -5.48 -7.19
N SER A 134 -14.58 -5.31 -7.73
CA SER A 134 -14.82 -4.93 -9.13
C SER A 134 -15.07 -3.44 -9.35
N THR A 135 -15.38 -2.71 -8.28
CA THR A 135 -15.59 -1.26 -8.29
C THR A 135 -15.00 -0.61 -7.04
N ASP A 136 -14.71 0.68 -7.15
CA ASP A 136 -14.36 1.53 -6.01
C ASP A 136 -15.47 1.52 -4.94
N TRP A 137 -15.07 1.62 -3.67
CA TRP A 137 -16.02 1.84 -2.57
C TRP A 137 -16.69 3.19 -2.68
N THR A 138 -17.86 3.33 -2.04
CA THR A 138 -18.64 4.56 -2.06
C THR A 138 -18.98 5.03 -0.65
N ALA A 139 -19.39 6.30 -0.52
CA ALA A 139 -19.63 6.96 0.76
C ALA A 139 -18.40 6.92 1.69
N GLY A 140 -18.58 7.29 2.96
CA GLY A 140 -17.51 7.26 3.95
C GLY A 140 -16.61 8.49 3.97
N ASP A 141 -16.21 8.87 5.18
CA ASP A 141 -15.34 10.02 5.44
C ASP A 141 -14.23 9.71 6.46
N GLY A 142 -14.06 8.43 6.81
CA GLY A 142 -13.00 7.97 7.71
C GLY A 142 -11.61 7.92 7.06
N SER A 143 -10.64 7.39 7.79
CA SER A 143 -9.27 7.21 7.28
C SER A 143 -8.65 5.93 7.83
N VAL A 144 -7.66 5.39 7.13
CA VAL A 144 -6.97 4.16 7.55
C VAL A 144 -5.47 4.41 7.62
N VAL A 145 -4.86 4.05 8.74
CA VAL A 145 -3.39 3.96 8.84
C VAL A 145 -2.98 2.51 8.58
N VAL A 146 -2.12 2.31 7.58
CA VAL A 146 -1.52 1.01 7.26
C VAL A 146 -0.09 1.01 7.78
N ASN A 147 0.18 0.13 8.75
CA ASN A 147 1.53 -0.12 9.27
C ASN A 147 2.03 -1.47 8.72
N ILE A 148 3.21 -1.47 8.12
CA ILE A 148 3.88 -2.69 7.63
C ILE A 148 5.23 -2.83 8.30
N SER A 149 5.49 -3.99 8.90
CA SER A 149 6.84 -4.44 9.23
C SER A 149 7.36 -5.35 8.12
N TYR A 150 8.57 -5.13 7.64
CA TYR A 150 9.15 -5.86 6.50
C TYR A 150 10.67 -5.99 6.62
N THR A 151 11.25 -6.91 5.85
CA THR A 151 12.70 -7.03 5.65
C THR A 151 13.03 -6.96 4.17
N ILE A 152 14.24 -6.53 3.82
CA ILE A 152 14.75 -6.62 2.45
C ILE A 152 15.62 -7.87 2.35
N VAL A 153 15.38 -8.69 1.33
CA VAL A 153 16.09 -9.97 1.11
C VAL A 153 16.78 -9.94 -0.24
N ALA A 154 18.08 -10.19 -0.24
CA ALA A 154 18.86 -10.34 -1.47
C ALA A 154 18.50 -11.68 -2.14
N LEU A 155 18.21 -11.63 -3.43
CA LEU A 155 17.97 -12.82 -4.25
C LEU A 155 19.30 -13.53 -4.54
N GLN A 156 19.22 -14.86 -4.63
CA GLN A 156 20.32 -15.72 -5.09
C GLN A 156 20.28 -15.89 -6.62
#